data_AF-A0A7Y7N9N4-F1
#
_entry.id   AF-A0A7Y7N9N4-F1
#
_cell.length_a   1.000
_cell.length_b   1.000
_cell.length_c   1.000
_cell.angle_alpha   90.00
_cell.angle_beta   90.00
_cell.angle_gamma   90.00
#
_symmetry.space_group_name_H-M   'P 1'
#
loop_
_entity.id
_entity.type
_entity.pdbx_description
1 polymer ?
#
loop_
_entity_poly.entity_id
_entity_poly.type
_entity_poly.pdbx_seq_one_letter_code
_entity_poly.pdbx_strand_id
1 'polypeptide(L)'
;MPGVKTHSRVTNLSGNEIYCLNKLALTPGNICVGNSVFALGIMGSLTAGLNILAGGEIPQVTSLIHDGRLNAINRMMMEAGASGGTGVTGVTTELVSHGSNIEFLSIGSVVHKAGATHETLTFSTSADAQELYCQVDSGFRPIQYVIGNVAYSIGLGGNIAGFLRSLGRGEVTEFSEIFDTTRHLALDRITREARQCKANAVIGINTTITPLMGAQEMLMLGTASFHPALSDYATDPVTCDMTNEELWNMVNIGYMPIRLVMGVSVYSLGIVSGIKALFKSMVRGEVNTLTTLLYEAREKALDRIQLDAKRHGADDVVGVKIHVYELGGGLIEFLAIGTAVRKMDNITTRTPALIPQAIIRDRDTFFEKPPQSGRAVALTESGKSSASATQGGPIAILIAIIMLGFYLLVFFLKHH
;
A
#
# COMPACT_ATOMS: atom_id res chain seq x y z
N MET A 1 15.74 -16.65 20.44
CA MET A 1 14.72 -16.99 21.46
C MET A 1 14.87 -18.47 21.81
N PRO A 2 15.22 -18.83 23.06
CA PRO A 2 15.30 -20.23 23.45
C PRO A 2 13.88 -20.83 23.52
N GLY A 3 13.60 -21.85 22.71
CA GLY A 3 12.37 -22.66 22.82
C GLY A 3 11.45 -22.75 21.59
N VAL A 4 11.74 -22.05 20.49
CA VAL A 4 10.94 -22.20 19.25
C VAL A 4 11.31 -23.53 18.58
N LYS A 5 10.34 -24.45 18.49
CA LYS A 5 10.50 -25.70 17.73
C LYS A 5 10.41 -25.37 16.24
N THR A 6 11.30 -25.94 15.43
CA THR A 6 11.24 -25.78 13.98
C THR A 6 10.05 -26.56 13.42
N HIS A 7 9.09 -25.85 12.82
CA HIS A 7 7.92 -26.44 12.17
C HIS A 7 8.21 -26.77 10.69
N SER A 8 9.23 -27.59 10.45
CA SER A 8 9.79 -27.87 9.10
C SER A 8 8.85 -28.53 8.09
N ARG A 9 7.59 -28.83 8.47
CA ARG A 9 6.57 -29.43 7.59
C ARG A 9 5.31 -28.58 7.45
N VAL A 10 5.32 -27.33 7.91
CA VAL A 10 4.14 -26.44 7.89
C VAL A 10 4.46 -25.20 7.08
N THR A 11 3.84 -25.08 5.91
CA THR A 11 3.96 -23.90 5.04
C THR A 11 2.60 -23.20 4.92
N ASN A 12 2.62 -21.88 4.78
CA ASN A 12 1.46 -21.07 4.42
C ASN A 12 1.36 -20.81 2.91
N LEU A 13 2.25 -21.42 2.11
CA LEU A 13 2.23 -21.32 0.65
C LEU A 13 1.10 -22.17 0.05
N SER A 14 0.42 -21.62 -0.96
CA SER A 14 -0.58 -22.35 -1.72
C SER A 14 0.01 -23.35 -2.73
N GLY A 15 -0.83 -24.20 -3.31
CA GLY A 15 -0.40 -25.11 -4.38
C GLY A 15 0.10 -24.37 -5.63
N ASN A 16 -0.51 -23.22 -5.96
CA ASN A 16 -0.11 -22.38 -7.10
C ASN A 16 1.25 -21.72 -6.84
N GLU A 17 1.46 -21.24 -5.61
CA GLU A 17 2.73 -20.70 -5.13
C GLU A 17 3.85 -21.74 -5.18
N ILE A 18 3.62 -22.95 -4.68
CA ILE A 18 4.62 -24.04 -4.72
C ILE A 18 4.97 -24.42 -6.16
N TYR A 19 3.99 -24.42 -7.07
CA TYR A 19 4.25 -24.65 -8.50
C TYR A 19 5.17 -23.56 -9.09
N CYS A 20 4.91 -22.30 -8.77
CA CYS A 20 5.74 -21.17 -9.21
C CYS A 20 7.17 -21.25 -8.65
N LEU A 21 7.33 -21.59 -7.36
CA LEU A 21 8.65 -21.82 -6.76
C LEU A 21 9.43 -22.92 -7.48
N ASN A 22 8.76 -24.01 -7.86
CA ASN A 22 9.41 -25.10 -8.60
C ASN A 22 10.00 -24.62 -9.94
N LYS A 23 9.33 -23.68 -10.63
CA LYS A 23 9.86 -23.06 -11.86
C LYS A 23 11.09 -22.19 -11.62
N LEU A 24 11.29 -21.73 -10.39
CA LEU A 24 12.48 -20.99 -9.96
C LEU A 24 13.57 -21.89 -9.35
N ALA A 25 13.42 -23.22 -9.39
CA ALA A 25 14.27 -24.17 -8.68
C ALA A 25 14.32 -23.93 -7.16
N LEU A 26 13.20 -23.46 -6.60
CA LEU A 26 12.97 -23.30 -5.17
C LEU A 26 11.96 -24.33 -4.66
N THR A 27 12.03 -24.65 -3.37
CA THR A 27 11.10 -25.54 -2.67
C THR A 27 10.51 -24.85 -1.44
N PRO A 28 9.26 -25.17 -1.06
CA PRO A 28 8.62 -24.55 0.09
C PRO A 28 9.30 -24.92 1.40
N GLY A 29 9.37 -23.94 2.32
CA GLY A 29 9.82 -24.10 3.69
C GLY A 29 8.72 -23.76 4.69
N ASN A 30 9.10 -23.58 5.95
CA ASN A 30 8.15 -23.28 7.01
C ASN A 30 7.64 -21.84 6.98
N ILE A 31 6.47 -21.59 7.58
CA ILE A 31 6.09 -20.23 7.98
C ILE A 31 7.10 -19.70 9.02
N CYS A 32 7.47 -18.43 8.90
CA CYS A 32 8.27 -17.73 9.89
C CYS A 32 7.54 -16.48 10.37
N VAL A 33 7.65 -16.19 11.67
CA VAL A 33 6.96 -15.07 12.29
C VAL A 33 7.91 -14.27 13.16
N GLY A 34 7.79 -12.96 13.13
CA GLY A 34 8.48 -12.06 14.06
C GLY A 34 7.49 -11.07 14.63
N ASN A 35 7.57 -10.87 15.94
CA ASN A 35 6.71 -9.92 16.64
C ASN A 35 7.52 -8.93 17.47
N SER A 36 7.00 -7.73 17.67
CA SER A 36 7.59 -6.69 18.51
C SER A 36 6.47 -5.89 19.16
N VAL A 37 6.51 -5.68 20.48
CA VAL A 37 5.41 -5.06 21.23
C VAL A 37 5.88 -3.80 21.93
N PHE A 38 5.15 -2.71 21.75
CA PHE A 38 5.38 -1.42 22.38
C PHE A 38 4.19 -1.02 23.23
N ALA A 39 4.43 -0.42 24.40
CA ALA A 39 3.37 0.12 25.25
C ALA A 39 2.83 1.44 24.66
N LEU A 40 1.51 1.56 24.54
CA LEU A 40 0.82 2.78 24.08
C LEU A 40 1.15 4.00 24.96
N GLY A 41 1.46 3.80 26.24
CA GLY A 41 1.88 4.88 27.13
C GLY A 41 3.13 5.61 26.64
N ILE A 42 4.04 4.89 25.96
CA ILE A 42 5.24 5.47 25.33
C ILE A 42 4.84 6.30 24.09
N MET A 43 3.90 5.81 23.29
CA MET A 43 3.38 6.54 22.12
C MET A 43 2.56 7.79 22.51
N GLY A 44 1.76 7.66 23.56
CA GLY A 44 0.96 8.75 24.13
C GLY A 44 1.82 9.86 24.72
N SER A 45 2.93 9.54 25.39
CA SER A 45 3.87 10.55 25.87
C SER A 45 4.65 11.24 24.74
N LEU A 46 4.98 10.52 23.66
CA LEU A 46 5.63 11.09 22.48
C LEU A 46 4.72 12.05 21.69
N THR A 47 3.41 11.84 21.76
CA THR A 47 2.41 12.73 21.15
C THR A 47 1.93 13.83 22.09
N ALA A 48 2.02 13.63 23.40
CA ALA A 48 1.69 14.62 24.42
C ALA A 48 2.71 15.75 24.45
N GLY A 49 2.42 16.84 23.74
CA GLY A 49 3.24 18.06 23.70
C GLY A 49 3.78 18.40 22.32
N LEU A 50 3.57 17.55 21.32
CA LEU A 50 3.80 17.92 19.93
C LEU A 50 2.70 18.88 19.47
N ASN A 51 3.11 19.97 18.81
CA ASN A 51 2.18 20.82 18.09
C ASN A 51 1.70 20.10 16.81
N ILE A 52 0.79 19.15 16.98
CA ILE A 52 0.04 18.44 15.90
C ILE A 52 -0.68 19.44 14.97
N LEU A 53 -0.74 20.72 15.35
CA LEU A 53 -1.27 21.86 14.61
C LEU A 53 -0.46 22.21 13.36
N ALA A 54 0.86 21.96 13.35
CA ALA A 54 1.66 22.07 12.13
C ALA A 54 1.54 20.75 11.38
N GLY A 55 0.82 20.74 10.25
CA GLY A 55 0.70 19.54 9.42
C GLY A 55 2.07 19.03 8.95
N GLY A 56 2.15 17.74 8.63
CA GLY A 56 3.38 17.08 8.17
C GLY A 56 3.86 15.97 9.10
N GLU A 57 5.09 15.48 8.85
CA GLU A 57 5.66 14.35 9.60
C GLU A 57 5.71 14.63 11.11
N ILE A 58 5.44 13.58 11.88
CA ILE A 58 5.73 13.47 13.31
C ILE A 58 6.94 12.53 13.47
N PRO A 59 8.19 13.04 13.55
CA PRO A 59 9.38 12.18 13.43
C PRO A 59 9.50 11.14 14.54
N GLN A 60 9.15 11.50 15.79
CA GLN A 60 9.27 10.60 16.93
C GLN A 60 8.33 9.40 16.81
N VAL A 61 7.08 9.64 16.39
CA VAL A 61 6.10 8.58 16.15
C VAL A 61 6.54 7.74 14.95
N THR A 62 7.03 8.39 13.91
CA THR A 62 7.50 7.71 12.71
C THR A 62 8.67 6.76 13.00
N SER A 63 9.67 7.22 13.74
CA SER A 63 10.81 6.39 14.16
C SER A 63 10.38 5.23 15.05
N LEU A 64 9.46 5.45 16.00
CA LEU A 64 8.97 4.37 16.86
C LEU A 64 8.29 3.26 16.05
N ILE A 65 7.42 3.61 15.11
CA ILE A 65 6.76 2.64 14.22
C ILE A 65 7.79 1.91 13.36
N HIS A 66 8.72 2.68 12.77
CA HIS A 66 9.76 2.14 11.93
C HIS A 66 10.60 1.09 12.68
N ASP A 67 11.09 1.45 13.87
CA ASP A 67 11.86 0.56 14.74
C ASP A 67 11.03 -0.65 15.18
N GLY A 68 9.73 -0.44 15.45
CA GLY A 68 8.79 -1.50 15.78
C GLY A 68 8.72 -2.57 14.68
N ARG A 69 8.52 -2.13 13.43
CA ARG A 69 8.48 -3.00 12.24
C ARG A 69 9.82 -3.66 11.98
N LEU A 70 10.93 -2.91 12.01
CA LEU A 70 12.27 -3.46 11.82
C LEU A 70 12.60 -4.54 12.84
N ASN A 71 12.22 -4.35 14.11
CA ASN A 71 12.42 -5.36 15.15
C ASN A 71 11.62 -6.65 14.87
N ALA A 72 10.37 -6.53 14.41
CA ALA A 72 9.56 -7.67 14.01
C ALA A 72 10.17 -8.41 12.80
N ILE A 73 10.56 -7.67 11.75
CA ILE A 73 11.21 -8.21 10.55
C ILE A 73 12.52 -8.92 10.91
N ASN A 74 13.38 -8.31 11.72
CA ASN A 74 14.65 -8.90 12.13
C ASN A 74 14.45 -10.22 12.90
N ARG A 75 13.41 -10.29 13.74
CA ARG A 75 13.06 -11.54 14.45
C ARG A 75 12.56 -12.62 13.50
N MET A 76 11.71 -12.25 12.54
CA MET A 76 11.23 -13.16 11.48
C MET A 76 12.41 -13.70 10.65
N MET A 77 13.35 -12.83 10.26
CA MET A 77 14.54 -13.22 9.49
C MET A 77 15.49 -14.12 10.30
N MET A 78 15.65 -13.88 11.61
CA MET A 78 16.39 -14.79 12.49
C MET A 78 15.75 -16.19 12.54
N GLU A 79 14.42 -16.26 12.59
CA GLU A 79 13.69 -17.53 12.56
C GLU A 79 13.85 -18.24 11.20
N ALA A 80 13.71 -17.52 10.09
CA ALA A 80 13.94 -18.06 8.75
C ALA A 80 15.38 -18.60 8.57
N GLY A 81 16.37 -17.92 9.13
CA GLY A 81 17.77 -18.34 9.11
C GLY A 81 18.01 -19.60 9.95
N ALA A 82 17.38 -19.69 11.13
CA ALA A 82 17.44 -20.87 11.97
C ALA A 82 16.79 -22.11 11.32
N SER A 83 15.83 -21.91 10.43
CA SER A 83 15.24 -22.97 9.60
C SER A 83 16.10 -23.38 8.40
N GLY A 84 17.22 -22.71 8.13
CA GLY A 84 18.09 -22.99 6.99
C GLY A 84 17.49 -22.60 5.64
N GLY A 85 16.73 -21.50 5.58
CA GLY A 85 16.17 -20.98 4.33
C GLY A 85 17.17 -20.21 3.47
N THR A 86 16.97 -20.23 2.14
CA THR A 86 17.64 -19.33 1.17
C THR A 86 16.96 -17.97 1.08
N GLY A 87 15.65 -17.90 1.32
CA GLY A 87 14.93 -16.63 1.31
C GLY A 87 13.57 -16.71 1.99
N VAL A 88 12.88 -15.56 2.04
CA VAL A 88 11.53 -15.44 2.59
C VAL A 88 10.62 -14.74 1.57
N THR A 89 9.49 -15.36 1.24
CA THR A 89 8.49 -14.84 0.31
C THR A 89 7.22 -14.41 1.04
N GLY A 90 6.43 -13.56 0.40
CA GLY A 90 5.14 -13.11 0.91
C GLY A 90 5.25 -12.38 2.25
N VAL A 91 6.32 -11.60 2.43
CA VAL A 91 6.53 -10.87 3.69
C VAL A 91 5.44 -9.80 3.84
N THR A 92 4.67 -9.90 4.91
CA THR A 92 3.68 -8.90 5.31
C THR A 92 4.02 -8.30 6.67
N THR A 93 3.53 -7.10 6.95
CA THR A 93 3.66 -6.47 8.27
C THR A 93 2.39 -5.76 8.70
N GLU A 94 1.91 -6.11 9.88
CA GLU A 94 0.66 -5.62 10.45
C GLU A 94 0.89 -4.91 11.78
N LEU A 95 0.04 -3.93 12.08
CA LEU A 95 -0.10 -3.38 13.44
C LEU A 95 -1.35 -3.98 14.09
N VAL A 96 -1.16 -4.65 15.22
CA VAL A 96 -2.23 -5.24 16.01
C VAL A 96 -2.32 -4.50 17.34
N SER A 97 -3.49 -3.95 17.65
CA SER A 97 -3.74 -3.28 18.93
C SER A 97 -4.16 -4.30 19.98
N HIS A 98 -3.40 -4.38 21.09
CA HIS A 98 -3.69 -5.22 22.25
C HIS A 98 -3.95 -4.37 23.49
N GLY A 99 -5.13 -3.74 23.55
CA GLY A 99 -5.51 -2.87 24.66
C GLY A 99 -4.53 -1.70 24.83
N SER A 100 -3.65 -1.76 25.84
CA SER A 100 -2.65 -0.73 26.12
C SER A 100 -1.34 -0.88 25.33
N ASN A 101 -1.24 -1.84 24.41
CA ASN A 101 -0.03 -2.13 23.65
C ASN A 101 -0.30 -2.17 22.14
N ILE A 102 0.71 -1.88 21.34
CA ILE A 102 0.74 -2.14 19.90
C ILE A 102 1.74 -3.25 19.64
N GLU A 103 1.33 -4.28 18.92
CA GLU A 103 2.18 -5.32 18.37
C GLU A 103 2.42 -5.06 16.89
N PHE A 104 3.70 -5.01 16.52
CA PHE A 104 4.17 -5.12 15.15
C PHE A 104 4.38 -6.60 14.85
N LEU A 105 3.65 -7.10 13.88
CA LEU A 105 3.72 -8.48 13.44
C LEU A 105 4.30 -8.52 12.04
N SER A 106 5.23 -9.44 11.78
CA SER A 106 5.78 -9.73 10.47
C SER A 106 5.71 -11.23 10.21
N ILE A 107 5.18 -11.61 9.05
CA ILE A 107 4.96 -13.00 8.67
C ILE A 107 5.52 -13.19 7.27
N GLY A 108 6.09 -14.36 7.01
CA GLY A 108 6.50 -14.77 5.68
C GLY A 108 6.66 -16.28 5.56
N SER A 109 6.92 -16.74 4.34
CA SER A 109 7.17 -18.15 4.03
C SER A 109 8.64 -18.36 3.70
N VAL A 110 9.31 -19.23 4.43
CA VAL A 110 10.68 -19.64 4.11
C VAL A 110 10.66 -20.41 2.79
N VAL A 111 11.68 -20.20 1.96
CA VAL A 111 11.94 -20.99 0.75
C VAL A 111 13.38 -21.49 0.72
N HIS A 112 13.56 -22.65 0.12
CA HIS A 112 14.83 -23.36 0.02
C HIS A 112 15.25 -23.50 -1.43
N LYS A 113 16.54 -23.57 -1.67
CA LYS A 113 17.09 -23.95 -2.97
C LYS A 113 16.98 -25.47 -3.14
N ALA A 114 16.45 -25.90 -4.27
CA ALA A 114 16.31 -27.33 -4.55
C ALA A 114 17.65 -28.06 -4.43
N GLY A 115 17.71 -29.06 -3.54
CA GLY A 115 18.89 -29.91 -3.34
C GLY A 115 20.00 -29.33 -2.44
N ALA A 116 19.78 -28.19 -1.78
CA ALA A 116 20.74 -27.64 -0.81
C ALA A 116 20.65 -28.33 0.57
N THR A 117 21.79 -28.48 1.24
CA THR A 117 21.91 -29.08 2.59
C THR A 117 22.23 -28.06 3.68
N HIS A 118 22.73 -26.89 3.28
CA HIS A 118 22.98 -25.74 4.15
C HIS A 118 22.85 -24.47 3.32
N GLU A 119 22.07 -23.51 3.81
CA GLU A 119 21.71 -22.32 3.04
C GLU A 119 21.93 -21.07 3.90
N THR A 120 22.32 -19.99 3.25
CA THR A 120 22.35 -18.65 3.85
C THR A 120 21.19 -17.87 3.28
N LEU A 121 20.44 -17.16 4.12
CA LEU A 121 19.43 -16.21 3.65
C LEU A 121 20.07 -15.18 2.71
N THR A 122 19.58 -15.16 1.47
CA THR A 122 20.08 -14.29 0.39
C THR A 122 19.07 -13.26 -0.06
N PHE A 123 17.78 -13.48 0.22
CA PHE A 123 16.74 -12.50 -0.09
C PHE A 123 15.53 -12.55 0.85
N SER A 124 14.81 -11.45 0.92
CA SER A 124 13.42 -11.38 1.38
C SER A 124 12.61 -10.56 0.39
N THR A 125 11.31 -10.82 0.27
CA THR A 125 10.44 -10.14 -0.69
C THR A 125 9.03 -9.98 -0.15
N SER A 126 8.40 -8.85 -0.49
CA SER A 126 6.97 -8.60 -0.26
C SER A 126 6.10 -9.46 -1.18
N ALA A 127 6.65 -9.90 -2.30
CA ALA A 127 5.97 -10.68 -3.31
C ALA A 127 5.64 -12.07 -2.77
N ASP A 128 4.39 -12.50 -2.94
CA ASP A 128 4.05 -13.92 -2.79
C ASP A 128 4.80 -14.78 -3.82
N ALA A 129 4.74 -16.10 -3.72
CA ALA A 129 5.56 -16.93 -4.61
C ALA A 129 5.12 -16.89 -6.10
N GLN A 130 3.87 -16.51 -6.40
CA GLN A 130 3.41 -16.28 -7.78
C GLN A 130 4.00 -14.96 -8.33
N GLU A 131 3.94 -13.90 -7.54
CA GLU A 131 4.52 -12.60 -7.86
C GLU A 131 6.05 -12.66 -7.96
N LEU A 132 6.71 -13.43 -7.09
CA LEU A 132 8.15 -13.64 -7.15
C LEU A 132 8.55 -14.30 -8.47
N TYR A 133 7.76 -15.27 -8.96
CA TYR A 133 7.98 -15.87 -10.27
C TYR A 133 7.90 -14.82 -11.38
N CYS A 134 6.87 -13.98 -11.39
CA CYS A 134 6.72 -12.92 -12.40
C CYS A 134 7.89 -11.94 -12.38
N GLN A 135 8.34 -11.53 -11.19
CA GLN A 135 9.48 -10.62 -11.00
C GLN A 135 10.80 -11.22 -11.49
N VAL A 136 11.08 -12.48 -11.14
CA VAL A 136 12.31 -13.16 -11.57
C VAL A 136 12.30 -13.44 -13.07
N ASP A 137 11.14 -13.80 -13.62
CA ASP A 137 10.97 -14.01 -15.07
C ASP A 137 11.14 -12.71 -15.86
N SER A 138 10.81 -11.57 -15.25
CA SER A 138 11.08 -10.22 -15.77
C SER A 138 12.55 -9.78 -15.64
N GLY A 139 13.45 -10.67 -15.21
CA GLY A 139 14.88 -10.39 -15.10
C GLY A 139 15.32 -9.72 -13.81
N PHE A 140 14.41 -9.39 -12.90
CA PHE A 140 14.75 -8.80 -11.61
C PHE A 140 15.23 -9.86 -10.62
N ARG A 141 16.33 -9.57 -9.92
CA ARG A 141 16.83 -10.39 -8.82
C ARG A 141 16.38 -9.75 -7.49
N PRO A 142 15.52 -10.39 -6.69
CA PRO A 142 15.15 -9.86 -5.38
C PRO A 142 16.36 -9.85 -4.45
N ILE A 143 16.41 -8.87 -3.55
CA ILE A 143 17.48 -8.69 -2.56
C ILE A 143 16.88 -8.58 -1.17
N GLN A 144 15.92 -7.68 -0.95
CA GLN A 144 15.44 -7.42 0.41
C GLN A 144 14.02 -6.84 0.40
N TYR A 145 13.21 -7.29 1.35
CA TYR A 145 11.97 -6.65 1.73
C TYR A 145 12.28 -5.30 2.39
N VAL A 146 11.73 -4.21 1.84
CA VAL A 146 12.04 -2.84 2.26
C VAL A 146 10.77 -2.07 2.61
N ILE A 147 10.91 -1.11 3.51
CA ILE A 147 9.82 -0.31 4.05
C ILE A 147 10.10 1.20 3.94
N GLY A 148 9.05 1.97 3.71
CA GLY A 148 9.07 3.43 3.78
C GLY A 148 7.83 3.91 4.52
N ASN A 149 7.98 4.27 5.79
CA ASN A 149 6.86 4.76 6.60
C ASN A 149 7.03 6.22 7.00
N VAL A 150 5.91 6.92 7.07
CA VAL A 150 5.79 8.29 7.58
C VAL A 150 4.52 8.38 8.43
N ALA A 151 4.66 8.71 9.71
CA ALA A 151 3.53 9.13 10.52
C ALA A 151 3.40 10.65 10.41
N TYR A 152 2.21 11.15 10.10
CA TYR A 152 2.00 12.57 9.86
C TYR A 152 0.67 13.06 10.44
N SER A 153 0.66 14.35 10.78
CA SER A 153 -0.55 15.07 11.14
C SER A 153 -1.12 15.77 9.92
N ILE A 154 -2.45 15.79 9.82
CA ILE A 154 -3.18 16.59 8.85
C ILE A 154 -3.23 18.08 9.27
N GLY A 155 -2.91 18.39 10.53
CA GLY A 155 -2.80 19.77 11.00
C GLY A 155 -4.14 20.48 11.22
N LEU A 156 -5.27 19.76 11.37
CA LEU A 156 -6.61 20.36 11.45
C LEU A 156 -7.14 20.58 12.89
N GLY A 157 -6.25 20.90 13.84
CA GLY A 157 -6.63 21.25 15.22
C GLY A 157 -6.66 22.77 15.46
N GLY A 158 -7.50 23.24 16.41
CA GLY A 158 -7.48 24.64 16.88
C GLY A 158 -8.01 25.71 15.89
N ASN A 159 -7.69 26.99 16.13
CA ASN A 159 -8.16 28.23 15.44
C ASN A 159 -8.09 28.21 13.89
N ILE A 160 -7.59 27.13 13.29
CA ILE A 160 -7.57 26.83 11.86
C ILE A 160 -8.98 26.78 11.26
N ALA A 161 -10.02 26.40 12.02
CA ALA A 161 -11.39 26.55 11.54
C ALA A 161 -11.74 28.01 11.16
N GLY A 162 -11.10 29.00 11.81
CA GLY A 162 -11.20 30.43 11.44
C GLY A 162 -10.38 30.79 10.20
N PHE A 163 -9.18 30.22 10.06
CA PHE A 163 -8.35 30.36 8.86
C PHE A 163 -9.00 29.73 7.62
N LEU A 164 -9.53 28.51 7.74
CA LEU A 164 -10.24 27.80 6.67
C LEU A 164 -11.55 28.52 6.26
N ARG A 165 -12.20 29.24 7.18
CA ARG A 165 -13.33 30.13 6.87
C ARG A 165 -12.92 31.36 6.06
N SER A 166 -11.65 31.77 6.12
CA SER A 166 -11.11 32.91 5.37
C SER A 166 -10.53 32.52 4.00
N LEU A 167 -10.27 31.23 3.76
CA LEU A 167 -9.80 30.74 2.48
C LEU A 167 -10.94 30.77 1.45
N GLY A 168 -10.65 31.35 0.28
CA GLY A 168 -11.51 31.23 -0.90
C GLY A 168 -11.65 29.79 -1.36
N ARG A 169 -12.66 29.52 -2.21
CA ARG A 169 -12.75 28.23 -2.90
C ARG A 169 -11.58 28.08 -3.87
N GLY A 170 -10.98 26.89 -3.91
CA GLY A 170 -9.84 26.60 -4.78
C GLY A 170 -8.78 25.77 -4.07
N GLU A 171 -7.64 25.61 -4.73
CA GLU A 171 -6.50 24.88 -4.17
C GLU A 171 -5.92 25.62 -2.97
N VAL A 172 -5.66 24.88 -1.90
CA VAL A 172 -4.87 25.33 -0.76
C VAL A 172 -3.45 24.79 -0.94
N THR A 173 -2.60 25.60 -1.56
CA THR A 173 -1.24 25.23 -1.97
C THR A 173 -0.39 24.76 -0.81
N GLU A 174 -0.47 25.41 0.34
CA GLU A 174 0.33 25.07 1.52
C GLU A 174 0.01 23.66 2.04
N PHE A 175 -1.28 23.28 2.06
CA PHE A 175 -1.67 21.91 2.41
C PHE A 175 -1.26 20.93 1.32
N SER A 176 -1.44 21.31 0.06
CA SER A 176 -1.01 20.46 -1.06
C SER A 176 0.47 20.13 -0.97
N GLU A 177 1.32 21.11 -0.65
CA GLU A 177 2.77 20.95 -0.46
C GLU A 177 3.12 20.08 0.75
N ILE A 178 2.44 20.26 1.89
CA ILE A 178 2.67 19.42 3.08
C ILE A 178 2.39 17.95 2.79
N PHE A 179 1.26 17.67 2.16
CA PHE A 179 0.85 16.32 1.83
C PHE A 179 1.68 15.71 0.70
N ASP A 180 2.09 16.50 -0.29
CA ASP A 180 3.02 16.07 -1.34
C ASP A 180 4.39 15.71 -0.76
N THR A 181 4.95 16.59 0.08
CA THR A 181 6.23 16.37 0.78
C THR A 181 6.18 15.11 1.64
N THR A 182 5.10 14.93 2.40
CA THR A 182 4.90 13.76 3.26
C THR A 182 4.89 12.45 2.47
N ARG A 183 4.24 12.45 1.30
CA ARG A 183 4.19 11.27 0.43
C ARG A 183 5.52 10.94 -0.20
N HIS A 184 6.20 11.94 -0.73
CA HIS A 184 7.53 11.77 -1.30
C HIS A 184 8.55 11.32 -0.25
N LEU A 185 8.38 11.73 1.01
CA LEU A 185 9.24 11.27 2.10
C LEU A 185 9.12 9.77 2.37
N ALA A 186 7.93 9.16 2.22
CA ALA A 186 7.77 7.71 2.33
C ALA A 186 8.51 6.98 1.20
N LEU A 187 8.40 7.50 -0.03
CA LEU A 187 9.11 6.98 -1.21
C LEU A 187 10.63 7.10 -1.07
N ASP A 188 11.12 8.22 -0.54
CA ASP A 188 12.54 8.44 -0.31
C ASP A 188 13.12 7.45 0.71
N ARG A 189 12.34 7.06 1.72
CA ARG A 189 12.76 6.10 2.75
C ARG A 189 12.89 4.69 2.22
N ILE A 190 11.87 4.19 1.51
CA ILE A 190 11.95 2.86 0.90
C ILE A 190 13.07 2.78 -0.15
N THR A 191 13.29 3.87 -0.90
CA THR A 191 14.39 3.97 -1.87
C THR A 191 15.75 4.01 -1.18
N ARG A 192 15.86 4.66 -0.01
CA ARG A 192 17.09 4.68 0.80
C ARG A 192 17.47 3.28 1.28
N GLU A 193 16.51 2.50 1.77
CA GLU A 193 16.75 1.10 2.16
C GLU A 193 17.24 0.27 0.97
N ALA A 194 16.63 0.44 -0.21
CA ALA A 194 17.06 -0.24 -1.43
C ALA A 194 18.52 0.11 -1.80
N ARG A 195 18.92 1.38 -1.70
CA ARG A 195 20.32 1.79 -1.92
C ARG A 195 21.27 1.12 -0.93
N GLN A 196 20.89 1.01 0.34
CA GLN A 196 21.71 0.39 1.39
C GLN A 196 22.01 -1.09 1.11
N CYS A 197 21.07 -1.81 0.49
CA CYS A 197 21.27 -3.20 0.06
C CYS A 197 21.80 -3.34 -1.38
N LYS A 198 22.24 -2.23 -2.01
CA LYS A 198 22.78 -2.17 -3.38
C LYS A 198 21.79 -2.62 -4.46
N ALA A 199 20.50 -2.45 -4.20
CA ALA A 199 19.45 -2.59 -5.20
C ALA A 199 19.40 -1.34 -6.10
N ASN A 200 18.91 -1.51 -7.32
CA ASN A 200 18.64 -0.43 -8.27
C ASN A 200 17.16 -0.33 -8.65
N ALA A 201 16.31 -1.09 -7.96
CA ALA A 201 14.86 -1.06 -8.12
C ALA A 201 14.15 -1.38 -6.79
N VAL A 202 12.95 -0.83 -6.59
CA VAL A 202 11.96 -1.29 -5.63
C VAL A 202 10.70 -1.66 -6.40
N ILE A 203 10.38 -2.96 -6.37
CA ILE A 203 9.33 -3.57 -7.19
C ILE A 203 8.14 -3.96 -6.32
N GLY A 204 6.94 -3.83 -6.87
CA GLY A 204 5.69 -4.22 -6.20
C GLY A 204 5.39 -3.35 -4.99
N ILE A 205 5.57 -2.03 -5.11
CA ILE A 205 5.31 -1.09 -4.01
C ILE A 205 3.81 -1.07 -3.72
N ASN A 206 3.43 -1.62 -2.57
CA ASN A 206 2.11 -1.47 -1.99
C ASN A 206 2.10 -0.27 -1.05
N THR A 207 1.18 0.67 -1.26
CA THR A 207 1.01 1.85 -0.42
C THR A 207 -0.29 1.77 0.36
N THR A 208 -0.20 1.92 1.69
CA THR A 208 -1.36 2.02 2.57
C THR A 208 -1.32 3.32 3.36
N ILE A 209 -2.51 3.85 3.67
CA ILE A 209 -2.68 4.97 4.60
C ILE A 209 -3.63 4.50 5.70
N THR A 210 -3.15 4.44 6.94
CA THR A 210 -3.90 3.91 8.07
C THR A 210 -3.98 4.94 9.21
N PRO A 211 -5.15 5.10 9.85
CA PRO A 211 -5.27 5.94 11.03
C PRO A 211 -4.42 5.40 12.18
N LEU A 212 -3.68 6.30 12.85
CA LEU A 212 -2.84 5.94 13.98
C LEU A 212 -2.91 7.00 15.08
N MET A 213 -3.69 6.73 16.13
CA MET A 213 -3.72 7.51 17.38
C MET A 213 -3.84 9.04 17.19
N GLY A 214 -4.66 9.48 16.23
CA GLY A 214 -4.86 10.91 15.92
C GLY A 214 -3.93 11.47 14.83
N ALA A 215 -2.96 10.68 14.38
CA ALA A 215 -2.19 10.89 13.17
C ALA A 215 -2.64 9.90 12.07
N GLN A 216 -2.00 9.99 10.90
CA GLN A 216 -2.07 8.99 9.83
C GLN A 216 -0.68 8.38 9.63
N GLU A 217 -0.59 7.07 9.39
CA GLU A 217 0.61 6.43 8.87
C GLU A 217 0.43 6.21 7.38
N MET A 218 1.37 6.71 6.57
CA MET A 218 1.59 6.22 5.22
C MET A 218 2.69 5.17 5.27
N LEU A 219 2.41 3.98 4.74
CA LEU A 219 3.36 2.88 4.67
C LEU A 219 3.49 2.40 3.23
N MET A 220 4.71 2.43 2.72
CA MET A 220 5.11 1.77 1.48
C MET A 220 5.88 0.50 1.80
N LEU A 221 5.50 -0.61 1.18
CA LEU A 221 6.15 -1.91 1.29
C LEU A 221 6.54 -2.38 -0.11
N GLY A 222 7.72 -2.98 -0.27
CA GLY A 222 8.13 -3.47 -1.59
C GLY A 222 9.35 -4.39 -1.52
N THR A 223 9.83 -4.78 -2.70
CA THR A 223 11.02 -5.64 -2.84
C THR A 223 12.15 -4.89 -3.52
N ALA A 224 13.17 -4.55 -2.75
CA ALA A 224 14.43 -4.06 -3.27
C ALA A 224 15.07 -5.15 -4.13
N SER A 225 15.39 -4.79 -5.37
CA SER A 225 15.76 -5.71 -6.45
C SER A 225 16.88 -5.14 -7.30
N PHE A 226 17.58 -6.03 -8.00
CA PHE A 226 18.57 -5.66 -9.00
C PHE A 226 18.16 -6.11 -10.40
N HIS A 227 18.25 -5.21 -11.38
CA HIS A 227 18.13 -5.52 -12.80
C HIS A 227 19.34 -4.97 -13.58
N PRO A 228 20.05 -5.77 -14.40
CA PRO A 228 21.25 -5.31 -15.11
C PRO A 228 21.01 -4.10 -16.02
N ALA A 229 19.87 -4.05 -16.71
CA ALA A 229 19.52 -2.93 -17.60
C ALA A 229 19.23 -1.61 -16.86
N LEU A 230 19.12 -1.65 -15.53
CA LEU A 230 18.89 -0.47 -14.68
C LEU A 230 20.15 -0.08 -13.90
N SER A 231 21.34 -0.46 -14.38
CA SER A 231 22.60 -0.18 -13.67
C SER A 231 22.84 1.31 -13.39
N ASP A 232 22.37 2.20 -14.26
CA ASP A 232 22.42 3.66 -14.08
C ASP A 232 21.56 4.16 -12.90
N TYR A 233 20.64 3.34 -12.39
CA TYR A 233 19.76 3.64 -11.26
C TYR A 233 20.33 3.16 -9.92
N ALA A 234 21.61 2.82 -9.83
CA ALA A 234 22.21 2.36 -8.57
C ALA A 234 22.18 3.43 -7.45
N THR A 235 22.28 4.72 -7.81
CA THR A 235 22.21 5.83 -6.85
C THR A 235 20.80 6.36 -6.64
N ASP A 236 19.89 6.13 -7.59
CA ASP A 236 18.48 6.49 -7.47
C ASP A 236 17.62 5.33 -7.99
N PRO A 237 17.37 4.30 -7.17
CA PRO A 237 16.63 3.11 -7.59
C PRO A 237 15.29 3.44 -8.23
N VAL A 238 14.95 2.72 -9.30
CA VAL A 238 13.61 2.83 -9.88
C VAL A 238 12.57 2.36 -8.88
N THR A 239 11.36 2.88 -8.98
CA THR A 239 10.25 2.51 -8.08
C THR A 239 9.02 2.16 -8.91
N CYS A 240 8.26 1.15 -8.48
CA CYS A 240 7.18 0.55 -9.26
C CYS A 240 6.04 0.10 -8.34
N ASP A 241 4.83 0.64 -8.53
CA ASP A 241 3.60 0.23 -7.83
C ASP A 241 2.72 -0.75 -8.61
N MET A 242 3.13 -1.12 -9.82
CA MET A 242 2.50 -2.21 -10.57
C MET A 242 2.63 -3.52 -9.81
N THR A 243 1.64 -4.40 -9.93
CA THR A 243 1.80 -5.79 -9.47
C THR A 243 2.90 -6.47 -10.28
N ASN A 244 3.47 -7.57 -9.78
CA ASN A 244 4.54 -8.24 -10.51
C ASN A 244 4.05 -8.88 -11.82
N GLU A 245 2.77 -9.22 -11.92
CA GLU A 245 2.11 -9.67 -13.16
C GLU A 245 1.97 -8.52 -14.17
N GLU A 246 1.58 -7.31 -13.72
CA GLU A 246 1.56 -6.10 -14.56
C GLU A 246 2.96 -5.73 -15.03
N LEU A 247 3.95 -5.76 -14.13
CA LEU A 247 5.36 -5.57 -14.46
C LEU A 247 5.82 -6.56 -15.53
N TRP A 248 5.49 -7.85 -15.38
CA TRP A 248 5.83 -8.87 -16.37
C TRP A 248 5.27 -8.53 -17.74
N ASN A 249 4.00 -8.10 -17.82
CA ASN A 249 3.39 -7.72 -19.08
C ASN A 249 4.10 -6.52 -19.72
N MET A 250 4.43 -5.50 -18.93
CA MET A 250 5.14 -4.31 -19.42
C MET A 250 6.55 -4.65 -19.92
N VAL A 251 7.30 -5.45 -19.16
CA VAL A 251 8.65 -5.89 -19.54
C VAL A 251 8.61 -6.76 -20.80
N ASN A 252 7.61 -7.63 -20.94
CA ASN A 252 7.44 -8.49 -22.12
C ASN A 252 7.21 -7.69 -23.41
N ILE A 253 6.66 -6.47 -23.32
CA ILE A 253 6.51 -5.56 -24.46
C ILE A 253 7.59 -4.45 -24.52
N GLY A 254 8.65 -4.58 -23.71
CA GLY A 254 9.84 -3.72 -23.75
C GLY A 254 9.76 -2.44 -22.93
N TYR A 255 8.81 -2.32 -22.00
CA TYR A 255 8.73 -1.18 -21.07
C TYR A 255 9.27 -1.53 -19.69
N MET A 256 10.13 -0.66 -19.15
CA MET A 256 10.69 -0.77 -17.81
C MET A 256 10.12 0.32 -16.89
N PRO A 257 9.90 0.02 -15.60
CA PRO A 257 9.52 1.03 -14.63
C PRO A 257 10.70 1.97 -14.35
N ILE A 258 10.40 3.26 -14.18
CA ILE A 258 11.37 4.31 -13.90
C ILE A 258 11.13 4.93 -12.52
N ARG A 259 9.87 5.28 -12.20
CA ARG A 259 9.55 5.91 -10.92
C ARG A 259 8.08 5.77 -10.55
N LEU A 260 7.81 5.52 -9.28
CA LEU A 260 6.49 5.73 -8.68
C LEU A 260 6.28 7.24 -8.55
N VAL A 261 5.33 7.76 -9.32
CA VAL A 261 5.00 9.19 -9.33
C VAL A 261 3.72 9.42 -8.52
N MET A 262 3.71 10.52 -7.77
CA MET A 262 2.58 10.93 -6.95
C MET A 262 2.29 12.41 -7.17
N GLY A 263 1.02 12.76 -7.31
CA GLY A 263 0.55 14.13 -7.46
C GLY A 263 -0.58 14.37 -6.48
N VAL A 264 -0.36 15.26 -5.53
CA VAL A 264 -1.38 15.65 -4.55
C VAL A 264 -2.00 16.97 -4.97
N SER A 265 -3.28 17.20 -4.70
CA SER A 265 -3.86 18.56 -4.68
C SER A 265 -4.95 18.66 -3.62
N VAL A 266 -4.86 19.64 -2.74
CA VAL A 266 -5.80 19.87 -1.63
C VAL A 266 -6.67 21.08 -1.95
N TYR A 267 -7.98 20.92 -1.91
CA TYR A 267 -8.95 21.95 -2.26
C TYR A 267 -9.88 22.29 -1.10
N SER A 268 -10.19 23.58 -0.94
CA SER A 268 -11.22 24.08 -0.02
C SER A 268 -12.56 24.23 -0.73
N LEU A 269 -13.60 23.64 -0.14
CA LEU A 269 -14.98 23.79 -0.59
C LEU A 269 -15.67 25.04 0.01
N GLY A 270 -15.01 25.75 0.92
CA GLY A 270 -15.53 26.93 1.64
C GLY A 270 -16.56 26.59 2.73
N ILE A 271 -17.37 27.59 3.16
CA ILE A 271 -18.44 27.47 4.18
C ILE A 271 -19.64 26.69 3.61
N VAL A 272 -19.44 25.45 3.22
CA VAL A 272 -20.53 24.49 3.01
C VAL A 272 -20.18 23.28 3.86
N SER A 273 -21.03 22.98 4.84
CA SER A 273 -20.80 21.99 5.90
C SER A 273 -20.51 20.58 5.36
N GLY A 274 -19.27 20.31 4.99
CA GLY A 274 -18.78 18.98 4.64
C GLY A 274 -19.39 18.37 3.38
N ILE A 275 -18.77 17.29 2.91
CA ILE A 275 -19.26 16.50 1.79
C ILE A 275 -20.67 15.97 2.13
N LYS A 276 -20.89 15.52 3.38
CA LYS A 276 -22.19 14.96 3.80
C LYS A 276 -23.37 15.94 3.73
N ALA A 277 -23.21 17.24 4.05
CA ALA A 277 -24.34 18.18 3.92
C ALA A 277 -24.55 18.65 2.48
N LEU A 278 -23.49 18.72 1.66
CA LEU A 278 -23.59 18.91 0.22
C LEU A 278 -24.37 17.78 -0.45
N PHE A 279 -24.02 16.52 -0.15
CA PHE A 279 -24.75 15.33 -0.62
C PHE A 279 -26.16 15.23 -0.03
N LYS A 280 -26.43 15.79 1.16
CA LYS A 280 -27.79 15.88 1.70
C LYS A 280 -28.64 16.97 1.02
N SER A 281 -28.03 18.03 0.49
CA SER A 281 -28.69 19.04 -0.36
C SER A 281 -28.92 18.57 -1.80
N MET A 282 -28.28 17.46 -2.19
CA MET A 282 -28.26 16.82 -3.53
C MET A 282 -29.56 16.07 -3.90
N VAL A 283 -30.64 16.24 -3.13
CA VAL A 283 -32.00 15.84 -3.53
C VAL A 283 -32.51 16.71 -4.70
N ARG A 284 -31.79 17.77 -5.11
CA ARG A 284 -32.23 18.78 -6.09
C ARG A 284 -31.38 18.95 -7.37
N GLY A 285 -30.37 18.12 -7.63
CA GLY A 285 -29.60 18.16 -8.89
C GLY A 285 -28.08 18.27 -8.71
N GLU A 286 -27.35 18.50 -9.81
CA GLU A 286 -25.89 18.66 -9.84
C GLU A 286 -25.44 19.98 -9.21
N VAL A 287 -24.44 19.93 -8.33
CA VAL A 287 -23.77 21.13 -7.81
C VAL A 287 -22.60 21.45 -8.74
N ASN A 288 -22.87 22.12 -9.86
CA ASN A 288 -21.88 22.44 -10.91
C ASN A 288 -20.54 22.97 -10.36
N THR A 289 -20.57 23.73 -9.26
CA THR A 289 -19.35 24.26 -8.61
C THR A 289 -18.52 23.18 -7.92
N LEU A 290 -19.14 22.21 -7.25
CA LEU A 290 -18.39 21.09 -6.64
C LEU A 290 -17.77 20.24 -7.74
N THR A 291 -18.56 19.90 -8.77
CA THR A 291 -18.08 19.19 -9.95
C THR A 291 -16.83 19.87 -10.53
N THR A 292 -16.90 21.19 -10.75
CA THR A 292 -15.77 21.97 -11.31
C THR A 292 -14.52 21.88 -10.42
N LEU A 293 -14.64 22.07 -9.10
CA LEU A 293 -13.49 21.97 -8.19
C LEU A 293 -12.85 20.58 -8.17
N LEU A 294 -13.66 19.51 -8.26
CA LEU A 294 -13.14 18.15 -8.36
C LEU A 294 -12.39 17.93 -9.69
N TYR A 295 -12.89 18.48 -10.80
CA TYR A 295 -12.21 18.42 -12.09
C TYR A 295 -10.88 19.18 -12.08
N GLU A 296 -10.85 20.38 -11.52
CA GLU A 296 -9.62 21.18 -11.41
C GLU A 296 -8.58 20.50 -10.51
N ALA A 297 -9.00 19.98 -9.35
CA ALA A 297 -8.10 19.27 -8.43
C ALA A 297 -7.52 18.00 -9.08
N ARG A 298 -8.35 17.26 -9.83
CA ARG A 298 -7.91 16.12 -10.62
C ARG A 298 -6.90 16.52 -11.69
N GLU A 299 -7.18 17.55 -12.47
CA GLU A 299 -6.29 18.00 -13.54
C GLU A 299 -4.92 18.38 -12.98
N LYS A 300 -4.88 19.15 -11.88
CA LYS A 300 -3.62 19.51 -11.21
C LYS A 300 -2.84 18.31 -10.69
N ALA A 301 -3.53 17.32 -10.10
CA ALA A 301 -2.87 16.09 -9.64
C ALA A 301 -2.27 15.30 -10.82
N LEU A 302 -2.96 15.23 -11.95
CA LEU A 302 -2.48 14.57 -13.17
C LEU A 302 -1.31 15.33 -13.82
N ASP A 303 -1.37 16.66 -13.87
CA ASP A 303 -0.26 17.49 -14.36
C ASP A 303 1.01 17.28 -13.53
N ARG A 304 0.87 17.14 -12.20
CA ARG A 304 2.01 16.89 -11.30
C ARG A 304 2.68 15.56 -11.59
N ILE A 305 1.93 14.45 -11.72
CA ILE A 305 2.54 13.15 -12.05
C ILE A 305 3.14 13.13 -13.46
N GLN A 306 2.53 13.83 -14.41
CA GLN A 306 3.08 13.93 -15.77
C GLN A 306 4.39 14.72 -15.78
N LEU A 307 4.44 15.85 -15.06
CA LEU A 307 5.67 16.64 -14.93
C LEU A 307 6.75 15.83 -14.23
N ASP A 308 6.41 15.09 -13.17
CA ASP A 308 7.37 14.28 -12.45
C ASP A 308 7.93 13.14 -13.33
N ALA A 309 7.08 12.47 -14.09
CA ALA A 309 7.49 11.45 -15.07
C ALA A 309 8.43 12.03 -16.13
N LYS A 310 8.09 13.21 -16.70
CA LYS A 310 8.94 13.92 -17.67
C LYS A 310 10.31 14.28 -17.08
N ARG A 311 10.38 14.74 -15.83
CA ARG A 311 11.64 15.06 -15.14
C ARG A 311 12.56 13.84 -15.01
N HIS A 312 11.98 12.65 -14.91
CA HIS A 312 12.72 11.38 -14.84
C HIS A 312 12.93 10.73 -16.22
N GLY A 313 12.56 11.43 -17.30
CA GLY A 313 12.71 10.97 -18.68
C GLY A 313 11.86 9.76 -19.02
N ALA A 314 10.70 9.58 -18.38
CA ALA A 314 9.76 8.54 -18.72
C ALA A 314 8.96 8.90 -19.98
N ASP A 315 8.49 7.88 -20.70
CA ASP A 315 7.66 8.03 -21.90
C ASP A 315 6.17 8.17 -21.54
N ASP A 316 5.73 7.46 -20.49
CA ASP A 316 4.33 7.42 -20.07
C ASP A 316 4.19 7.17 -18.56
N VAL A 317 2.98 7.35 -18.02
CA VAL A 317 2.59 6.96 -16.66
C VAL A 317 1.44 5.96 -16.75
N VAL A 318 1.69 4.74 -16.28
CA VAL A 318 0.72 3.64 -16.34
C VAL A 318 0.15 3.30 -14.97
N GLY A 319 -1.01 2.63 -15.00
CA GLY A 319 -1.65 2.15 -13.78
C GLY A 319 -2.04 3.27 -12.82
N VAL A 320 -2.43 4.44 -13.33
CA VAL A 320 -2.79 5.60 -12.49
C VAL A 320 -4.05 5.28 -11.66
N LYS A 321 -3.92 5.39 -10.33
CA LYS A 321 -5.04 5.34 -9.39
C LYS A 321 -5.29 6.74 -8.83
N ILE A 322 -6.57 7.09 -8.68
CA ILE A 322 -7.00 8.37 -8.11
C ILE A 322 -7.76 8.09 -6.81
N HIS A 323 -7.30 8.72 -5.73
CA HIS A 323 -7.94 8.68 -4.43
C HIS A 323 -8.41 10.07 -4.02
N VAL A 324 -9.60 10.14 -3.42
CA VAL A 324 -10.16 11.38 -2.87
C VAL A 324 -10.40 11.20 -1.38
N TYR A 325 -9.79 12.04 -0.55
CA TYR A 325 -9.93 12.00 0.91
C TYR A 325 -10.66 13.24 1.43
N GLU A 326 -11.65 13.06 2.32
CA GLU A 326 -12.23 14.16 3.09
C GLU A 326 -11.36 14.40 4.32
N LEU A 327 -10.62 15.51 4.34
CA LEU A 327 -9.69 15.82 5.42
C LEU A 327 -10.41 16.43 6.64
N GLY A 328 -11.65 16.87 6.46
CA GLY A 328 -12.39 17.66 7.45
C GLY A 328 -12.23 19.16 7.22
N GLY A 329 -13.02 19.98 7.92
CA GLY A 329 -12.97 21.44 7.77
C GLY A 329 -13.35 21.98 6.38
N GLY A 330 -14.00 21.16 5.53
CA GLY A 330 -14.33 21.52 4.15
C GLY A 330 -13.18 21.32 3.16
N LEU A 331 -12.10 20.65 3.58
CA LEU A 331 -10.97 20.31 2.72
C LEU A 331 -11.15 18.91 2.13
N ILE A 332 -10.76 18.79 0.86
CA ILE A 332 -10.64 17.53 0.15
C ILE A 332 -9.24 17.41 -0.42
N GLU A 333 -8.72 16.20 -0.43
CA GLU A 333 -7.46 15.88 -1.07
C GLU A 333 -7.70 14.98 -2.28
N PHE A 334 -7.05 15.31 -3.38
CA PHE A 334 -6.88 14.46 -4.54
C PHE A 334 -5.45 13.92 -4.56
N LEU A 335 -5.32 12.60 -4.64
CA LEU A 335 -4.06 11.91 -4.85
C LEU A 335 -4.14 11.13 -6.16
N ALA A 336 -3.28 11.46 -7.12
CA ALA A 336 -2.98 10.61 -8.25
C ALA A 336 -1.65 9.89 -7.99
N ILE A 337 -1.62 8.58 -8.23
CA ILE A 337 -0.43 7.74 -8.04
C ILE A 337 -0.34 6.73 -9.20
N GLY A 338 0.86 6.48 -9.71
CA GLY A 338 1.11 5.47 -10.75
C GLY A 338 2.58 5.27 -11.03
N THR A 339 2.92 4.43 -12.00
CA THR A 339 4.31 4.15 -12.36
C THR A 339 4.66 4.81 -13.69
N ALA A 340 5.65 5.69 -13.66
CA ALA A 340 6.30 6.22 -14.85
C ALA A 340 7.16 5.13 -15.50
N VAL A 341 7.00 4.91 -16.81
CA VAL A 341 7.66 3.84 -17.57
C VAL A 341 8.44 4.39 -18.75
N ARG A 342 9.46 3.67 -19.19
CA ARG A 342 10.22 3.97 -20.41
C ARG A 342 10.37 2.73 -21.26
N LYS A 343 10.22 2.88 -22.57
CA LYS A 343 10.55 1.84 -23.53
C LYS A 343 12.07 1.69 -23.62
N MET A 344 12.56 0.46 -23.50
CA MET A 344 13.98 0.15 -23.58
C MET A 344 14.22 -0.93 -24.64
N ASP A 345 15.25 -0.73 -25.46
CA ASP A 345 15.59 -1.67 -26.51
C ASP A 345 16.11 -2.99 -25.93
N ASN A 346 15.76 -4.11 -26.58
CA ASN A 346 16.20 -5.47 -26.22
C ASN A 346 15.83 -5.92 -24.80
N ILE A 347 14.76 -5.35 -24.23
CA ILE A 347 14.16 -5.83 -22.98
C ILE A 347 12.95 -6.72 -23.28
N THR A 348 12.92 -7.88 -22.65
CA THR A 348 11.80 -8.83 -22.66
C THR A 348 11.88 -9.73 -21.44
N THR A 349 10.78 -10.42 -21.12
CA THR A 349 10.75 -11.48 -20.11
C THR A 349 11.47 -12.74 -20.58
N ARG A 350 11.87 -13.60 -19.65
CA ARG A 350 12.55 -14.88 -19.96
C ARG A 350 11.63 -15.86 -20.65
N THR A 351 10.35 -15.89 -20.26
CA THR A 351 9.33 -16.70 -20.92
C THR A 351 8.46 -15.83 -21.83
N PRO A 352 7.97 -16.38 -22.96
CA PRO A 352 7.11 -15.63 -23.88
C PRO A 352 5.66 -15.50 -23.41
N ALA A 353 5.25 -16.32 -22.44
CA ALA A 353 3.89 -16.35 -21.92
C ALA A 353 3.92 -16.72 -20.43
N LEU A 354 3.15 -15.96 -19.64
CA LEU A 354 3.02 -16.21 -18.22
C LEU A 354 2.22 -17.48 -17.96
N ILE A 355 2.68 -18.32 -17.04
CA ILE A 355 1.99 -19.56 -16.67
C ILE A 355 0.66 -19.26 -15.96
N PRO A 356 -0.40 -20.06 -16.16
CA PRO A 356 -1.68 -19.84 -15.48
C PRO A 356 -1.56 -19.82 -13.95
N GLN A 357 -0.68 -20.64 -13.38
CA GLN A 357 -0.47 -20.73 -11.93
C GLN A 357 0.09 -19.45 -11.31
N ALA A 358 0.62 -18.53 -12.11
CA ALA A 358 1.12 -17.24 -11.62
C ALA A 358 0.02 -16.16 -11.55
N ILE A 359 -1.18 -16.43 -12.09
CA ILE A 359 -2.31 -15.48 -12.11
C ILE A 359 -3.58 -16.05 -11.47
N ILE A 360 -3.62 -17.35 -11.17
CA ILE A 360 -4.75 -17.99 -10.52
C ILE A 360 -4.76 -17.57 -9.06
N ARG A 361 -5.80 -16.82 -8.68
CA ARG A 361 -6.05 -16.48 -7.28
C ARG A 361 -6.52 -17.70 -6.51
N ASP A 362 -5.92 -17.90 -5.35
CA ASP A 362 -6.36 -18.90 -4.39
C ASP A 362 -7.76 -18.55 -3.86
N ARG A 363 -8.52 -19.59 -3.49
CA ARG A 363 -9.89 -19.44 -2.98
C ARG A 363 -9.92 -19.82 -1.53
N ASP A 364 -10.52 -18.96 -0.71
CA ASP A 364 -10.74 -19.29 0.69
C ASP A 364 -11.70 -20.46 0.82
N THR A 365 -11.36 -21.36 1.74
CA THR A 365 -12.19 -22.52 2.10
C THR A 365 -12.70 -22.43 3.54
N PHE A 366 -12.20 -21.45 4.30
CA PHE A 366 -12.61 -21.17 5.66
C PHE A 366 -13.25 -19.79 5.72
N PHE A 367 -14.53 -19.74 6.09
CA PHE A 367 -15.29 -18.51 6.17
C PHE A 367 -15.74 -18.30 7.60
N GLU A 368 -15.19 -17.28 8.28
CA GLU A 368 -15.71 -16.83 9.56
C GLU A 368 -16.78 -15.76 9.29
N LYS A 369 -17.99 -15.95 9.86
CA LYS A 369 -18.98 -14.87 9.83
C LYS A 369 -18.46 -13.74 10.72
N PRO A 370 -18.42 -12.47 10.24
CA PRO A 370 -17.90 -11.38 11.04
C PRO A 370 -18.66 -11.33 12.39
N PRO A 371 -17.95 -11.29 13.54
CA PRO A 371 -18.62 -11.23 14.83
C PRO A 371 -19.48 -9.98 14.93
N GLN A 372 -20.68 -10.08 15.52
CA GLN A 372 -21.54 -8.92 15.80
C GLN A 372 -20.88 -7.93 16.80
N SER A 373 -19.83 -8.35 17.50
CA SER A 373 -18.93 -7.52 18.28
C SER A 373 -17.60 -8.25 18.50
N GLY A 374 -16.50 -7.69 17.98
CA GLY A 374 -15.15 -8.26 18.09
C GLY A 374 -14.49 -8.39 16.71
N ARG A 375 -13.25 -7.91 16.55
CA ARG A 375 -12.46 -8.11 15.33
C ARG A 375 -11.69 -9.43 15.46
N ALA A 376 -12.16 -10.47 14.78
CA ALA A 376 -11.24 -11.52 14.32
C ALA A 376 -10.35 -10.90 13.23
N VAL A 377 -9.03 -11.04 13.34
CA VAL A 377 -8.08 -10.57 12.31
C VAL A 377 -7.49 -11.82 11.67
N ALA A 378 -7.83 -12.07 10.41
CA ALA A 378 -7.15 -13.10 9.64
C ALA A 378 -5.71 -12.62 9.36
N LEU A 379 -4.73 -13.29 9.97
CA LEU A 379 -3.31 -12.90 9.89
C LEU A 379 -2.60 -13.46 8.63
N THR A 380 -3.27 -14.36 7.89
CA THR A 380 -2.74 -15.04 6.71
C THR A 380 -3.37 -14.58 5.41
N GLU A 381 -4.34 -13.67 5.44
CA GLU A 381 -4.83 -13.03 4.22
C GLU A 381 -3.73 -12.10 3.71
N SER A 382 -3.17 -12.42 2.53
CA SER A 382 -2.36 -11.45 1.81
C SER A 382 -3.23 -10.23 1.52
N GLY A 383 -2.70 -9.03 1.75
CA GLY A 383 -3.43 -7.75 1.68
C GLY A 383 -4.11 -7.41 0.34
N LYS A 384 -4.11 -8.34 -0.63
CA LYS A 384 -4.86 -8.30 -1.88
C LYS A 384 -6.39 -8.32 -1.68
N SER A 385 -6.90 -8.69 -0.49
CA SER A 385 -8.34 -8.67 -0.16
C SER A 385 -8.87 -7.34 0.38
N SER A 386 -7.99 -6.38 0.72
CA SER A 386 -8.43 -5.11 1.34
C SER A 386 -9.17 -4.14 0.39
N ALA A 387 -9.22 -4.44 -0.91
CA ALA A 387 -9.95 -3.64 -1.91
C ALA A 387 -11.42 -4.06 -2.15
N SER A 388 -11.91 -5.16 -1.57
CA SER A 388 -13.30 -5.63 -1.81
C SER A 388 -14.23 -5.61 -0.59
N ALA A 389 -13.79 -5.16 0.58
CA ALA A 389 -14.65 -5.05 1.76
C ALA A 389 -15.32 -3.67 1.89
N THR A 390 -15.84 -3.12 0.79
CA THR A 390 -16.88 -2.08 0.86
C THR A 390 -17.95 -2.39 -0.16
N GLN A 391 -18.99 -3.13 0.26
CA GLN A 391 -20.39 -2.81 -0.02
C GLN A 391 -21.33 -3.90 0.49
N GLY A 392 -22.38 -3.46 1.19
CA GLY A 392 -23.39 -4.33 1.80
C GLY A 392 -23.82 -3.90 3.21
N GLY A 393 -23.45 -2.71 3.66
CA GLY A 393 -24.00 -2.13 4.91
C GLY A 393 -25.48 -1.74 4.78
N PRO A 394 -26.13 -1.27 5.87
CA PRO A 394 -27.57 -0.99 5.99
C PRO A 394 -28.17 -0.05 4.92
N ILE A 395 -27.32 0.62 4.14
CA ILE A 395 -27.68 1.41 2.96
C ILE A 395 -28.29 0.53 1.84
N ALA A 396 -27.81 -0.71 1.64
CA ALA A 396 -28.39 -1.63 0.64
C ALA A 396 -29.81 -2.08 1.04
N ILE A 397 -30.04 -2.28 2.34
CA ILE A 397 -31.37 -2.59 2.89
C ILE A 397 -32.29 -1.37 2.75
N LEU A 398 -31.79 -0.16 2.99
CA LEU A 398 -32.56 1.07 2.81
C LEU A 398 -32.95 1.30 1.35
N ILE A 399 -32.03 1.06 0.40
CA ILE A 399 -32.29 1.14 -1.04
C ILE A 399 -33.33 0.09 -1.46
N ALA A 400 -33.25 -1.14 -0.94
CA ALA A 400 -34.23 -2.18 -1.22
C ALA A 400 -35.64 -1.82 -0.70
N ILE A 401 -35.74 -1.22 0.50
CA ILE A 401 -37.01 -0.76 1.06
C ILE A 401 -37.60 0.41 0.25
N ILE A 402 -36.77 1.36 -0.19
CA ILE A 402 -37.20 2.49 -1.03
C ILE A 402 -37.66 1.98 -2.40
N MET A 403 -36.92 1.05 -3.00
CA MET A 403 -37.30 0.41 -4.28
C MET A 403 -38.60 -0.39 -4.16
N LEU A 404 -38.79 -1.11 -3.06
CA LEU A 404 -40.04 -1.84 -2.79
C LEU A 404 -41.22 -0.88 -2.60
N GLY A 405 -41.03 0.21 -1.86
CA GLY A 405 -42.04 1.26 -1.69
C GLY A 405 -42.41 1.94 -3.01
N PHE A 406 -41.42 2.21 -3.86
CA PHE A 406 -41.64 2.77 -5.20
C PHE A 406 -42.41 1.80 -6.10
N TYR A 407 -42.05 0.51 -6.11
CA TYR A 407 -42.76 -0.50 -6.90
C TYR A 407 -44.20 -0.70 -6.44
N LEU A 408 -44.45 -0.70 -5.13
CA LEU A 408 -45.81 -0.77 -4.58
C LEU A 408 -46.63 0.47 -4.97
N LEU A 409 -46.05 1.67 -4.87
CA LEU A 409 -46.72 2.90 -5.29
C LEU A 409 -47.09 2.88 -6.79
N VAL A 410 -46.16 2.45 -7.65
CA VAL A 410 -46.39 2.32 -9.09
C VAL A 410 -47.44 1.23 -9.39
N PHE A 411 -47.46 0.13 -8.63
CA PHE A 411 -48.45 -0.92 -8.76
C PHE A 411 -49.87 -0.43 -8.39
N PHE A 412 -50.01 0.33 -7.30
CA PHE A 412 -51.30 0.91 -6.90
C PHE A 412 -51.78 2.01 -7.83
N LEU A 413 -50.88 2.80 -8.43
CA LEU A 413 -51.23 3.83 -9.42
C LEU A 413 -51.60 3.25 -10.80
N LYS A 414 -51.26 1.99 -11.10
CA LYS A 414 -51.60 1.32 -12.36
C LYS A 414 -52.89 0.49 -12.30
N HIS A 415 -53.41 0.24 -11.10
CA HIS A 415 -54.58 -0.61 -10.85
C HIS A 415 -55.76 0.14 -10.19
N HIS A 416 -55.72 1.46 -10.22
CA HIS A 416 -56.85 2.38 -10.10
C HIS A 416 -56.95 3.20 -11.39
#